data_AF-C5LCP4-F1
#
_entry.id   AF-C5LCP4-F1
#
_cell.length_a   1.000
_cell.length_b   1.000
_cell.length_c   1.000
_cell.angle_alpha   90.00
_cell.angle_beta   90.00
_cell.angle_gamma   90.00
#
_symmetry.space_group_name_H-M   'P 1'
#
loop_
_entity.id
_entity.type
_entity.pdbx_description
1 polymer ?
#
loop_
_entity_poly.entity_id
_entity_poly.type
_entity_poly.pdbx_seq_one_letter_code
_entity_poly.pdbx_strand_id
1 'polypeptide(L)'
;MVGDHRHGPSVLGPKGFRNRLIGGIFLCIILWYFYLAMIALPGREGIGSRSPVVPDNSGQSGDGRPQALSSIGQDMRIDGDRVALEVYQTDKGMRARAIFDTVEGKKDTVDMGSLFYIEAPDGCEVYPEVCKIRPSLDDEVLTLEGRGWAHDKLRLDFQCTCGKGGEPFTVRWAGMVTMKDSPKNLVTTPIARVAVRVVSKTPLEMRSLLLLDIPLDRGKVPEDEPYKAGVVDGSPVIIPERSLYCGLEHPRAKNVFEEKSRRAAGFIRHPITDFGYSAAVGKFDPLQGSVSLFKTFSNYIEMIRAAPFHSWLHYNTWYDLRYKPCIDAEVGGHDPYCEYSKKFTEDNVNERINAIATALEGEGVHLDGVLLDDGWDDWDTLWGVNKKAFPSGDLSAVAKKAQEEHNVKLGVWMSPFGGYQEASRRRLIHGMKMGYEVDMERRTFTLAGKKYSKVSSWEAASI
;
A
#
# COMPACT_ATOMS: atom_id res chain seq x y z
N MET A 1 -46.27 17.97 3.52
CA MET A 1 -46.58 18.08 2.08
C MET A 1 -45.91 16.91 1.39
N VAL A 2 -46.72 16.15 0.66
CA VAL A 2 -46.40 14.89 -0.01
C VAL A 2 -45.69 15.17 -1.34
N GLY A 3 -44.75 14.31 -1.73
CA GLY A 3 -44.09 14.33 -3.03
C GLY A 3 -43.41 12.99 -3.31
N ASP A 4 -44.23 12.00 -3.68
CA ASP A 4 -43.90 10.65 -4.13
C ASP A 4 -43.37 10.70 -5.59
N HIS A 5 -42.35 9.90 -5.93
CA HIS A 5 -42.21 9.28 -7.25
C HIS A 5 -41.22 8.10 -7.21
N ARG A 6 -41.80 6.90 -7.18
CA ARG A 6 -41.19 5.59 -7.46
C ARG A 6 -40.97 5.42 -8.96
N HIS A 7 -39.84 4.83 -9.37
CA HIS A 7 -39.73 4.04 -10.61
C HIS A 7 -39.02 2.72 -10.28
N GLY A 8 -39.76 1.60 -10.41
CA GLY A 8 -39.24 0.24 -10.33
C GLY A 8 -38.79 -0.31 -11.69
N PRO A 9 -38.10 -1.46 -11.72
CA PRO A 9 -37.40 -1.96 -12.91
C PRO A 9 -38.31 -2.81 -13.81
N SER A 10 -38.12 -2.67 -15.13
CA SER A 10 -38.81 -3.45 -16.15
C SER A 10 -38.14 -4.81 -16.38
N VAL A 11 -38.92 -5.88 -16.17
CA VAL A 11 -38.62 -7.27 -16.54
C VAL A 11 -38.85 -7.47 -18.04
N LEU A 12 -37.89 -8.04 -18.76
CA LEU A 12 -38.07 -8.54 -20.13
C LEU A 12 -37.77 -10.04 -20.18
N GLY A 13 -38.79 -10.82 -20.54
CA GLY A 13 -38.73 -12.25 -20.80
C GLY A 13 -38.28 -12.61 -22.24
N PRO A 14 -38.22 -13.91 -22.57
CA PRO A 14 -37.25 -14.46 -23.52
C PRO A 14 -37.79 -14.59 -24.95
N LYS A 15 -36.99 -14.17 -25.93
CA LYS A 15 -37.17 -14.54 -27.35
C LYS A 15 -35.81 -14.70 -28.03
N GLY A 16 -35.62 -15.84 -28.70
CA GLY A 16 -34.90 -15.86 -29.98
C GLY A 16 -33.52 -16.52 -30.01
N PHE A 17 -33.50 -17.84 -29.86
CA PHE A 17 -32.42 -18.73 -30.29
C PHE A 17 -32.32 -18.69 -31.84
N ARG A 18 -31.27 -18.10 -32.42
CA ARG A 18 -30.78 -18.38 -33.80
C ARG A 18 -29.52 -17.54 -34.11
N ASN A 19 -28.36 -18.21 -34.12
CA ASN A 19 -27.19 -17.99 -35.02
C ASN A 19 -25.91 -18.53 -34.38
N ARG A 20 -25.78 -19.87 -34.38
CA ARG A 20 -24.49 -20.58 -34.29
C ARG A 20 -24.21 -21.15 -35.69
N LEU A 21 -23.34 -20.52 -36.48
CA LEU A 21 -22.62 -21.20 -37.56
C LEU A 21 -21.47 -20.37 -38.20
N ILE A 22 -20.67 -19.61 -37.43
CA ILE A 22 -19.46 -18.93 -38.00
C ILE A 22 -18.20 -19.04 -37.10
N GLY A 23 -18.31 -19.54 -35.86
CA GLY A 23 -17.16 -19.60 -34.93
C GLY A 23 -16.21 -20.80 -35.05
N GLY A 24 -16.45 -21.75 -35.97
CA GLY A 24 -15.73 -23.03 -36.01
C GLY A 24 -14.49 -23.09 -36.91
N ILE A 25 -14.25 -22.09 -37.75
CA ILE A 25 -13.19 -22.14 -38.78
C ILE A 25 -11.96 -21.29 -38.40
N PHE A 26 -12.09 -20.37 -37.45
CA PHE A 26 -10.96 -19.53 -36.99
C PHE A 26 -10.02 -20.22 -35.97
N LEU A 27 -10.44 -21.33 -35.35
CA LEU A 27 -9.64 -22.02 -34.32
C LEU A 27 -8.60 -23.00 -34.89
N CYS A 28 -8.75 -23.44 -36.13
CA CYS A 28 -7.84 -24.44 -36.75
C CYS A 28 -6.58 -23.83 -37.38
N ILE A 29 -6.53 -22.52 -37.63
CA ILE A 29 -5.36 -21.86 -38.26
C ILE A 29 -4.32 -21.43 -37.21
N ILE A 30 -4.70 -21.21 -35.95
CA ILE A 30 -3.81 -20.77 -34.87
C ILE A 30 -2.98 -21.93 -34.27
N LEU A 31 -3.49 -23.16 -34.32
CA LEU A 31 -2.80 -24.35 -33.79
C LEU A 31 -1.70 -24.89 -34.71
N TRP A 32 -1.67 -24.51 -35.99
CA TRP A 32 -0.65 -24.99 -36.94
C TRP A 32 0.65 -24.17 -36.87
N TYR A 33 0.58 -22.88 -36.49
CA TYR A 33 1.76 -22.01 -36.35
C TYR A 33 2.60 -22.32 -35.11
N PHE A 34 2.02 -22.91 -34.06
CA PHE A 34 2.75 -23.28 -32.85
C PHE A 34 3.56 -24.60 -32.99
N TYR A 35 3.25 -25.44 -33.99
CA TYR A 35 3.91 -26.75 -34.15
C TYR A 35 5.23 -26.68 -34.96
N LEU A 36 5.47 -25.60 -35.70
CA LEU A 36 6.65 -25.44 -36.57
C LEU A 36 7.83 -24.67 -35.95
N ALA A 37 7.66 -24.06 -34.76
CA ALA A 37 8.74 -23.34 -34.08
C ALA A 37 9.54 -24.20 -33.07
N MET A 38 9.21 -25.50 -32.93
CA MET A 38 9.82 -26.41 -31.95
C MET A 38 10.82 -27.42 -32.55
N ILE A 39 11.26 -27.24 -33.80
CA ILE A 39 12.21 -28.17 -34.44
C ILE A 39 13.32 -27.38 -35.15
N ALA A 40 14.37 -27.00 -34.42
CA ALA A 40 15.72 -26.78 -34.98
C ALA A 40 16.84 -26.65 -33.90
N LEU A 41 17.41 -27.81 -33.51
CA LEU A 41 18.85 -28.08 -33.30
C LEU A 41 19.58 -27.50 -32.05
N PRO A 42 20.81 -27.94 -31.70
CA PRO A 42 21.16 -29.28 -31.18
C PRO A 42 22.13 -29.24 -29.96
N GLY A 43 22.34 -30.40 -29.31
CA GLY A 43 23.65 -30.79 -28.73
C GLY A 43 23.99 -30.33 -27.30
N ARG A 44 23.74 -31.20 -26.31
CA ARG A 44 24.37 -31.18 -24.98
C ARG A 44 25.71 -31.94 -25.04
N GLU A 45 26.80 -31.30 -24.64
CA GLU A 45 28.03 -31.98 -24.19
C GLU A 45 28.57 -31.34 -22.89
N GLY A 46 29.00 -32.19 -21.95
CA GLY A 46 30.16 -31.95 -21.08
C GLY A 46 29.97 -31.10 -19.83
N ILE A 47 29.60 -31.72 -18.71
CA ILE A 47 29.80 -31.18 -17.35
C ILE A 47 31.28 -31.38 -16.97
N GLY A 48 32.01 -30.28 -16.75
CA GLY A 48 33.37 -30.28 -16.21
C GLY A 48 33.43 -29.43 -14.93
N SER A 49 33.78 -30.07 -13.82
CA SER A 49 33.96 -29.46 -12.49
C SER A 49 35.09 -28.42 -12.48
N ARG A 50 34.83 -27.22 -11.93
CA ARG A 50 35.88 -26.28 -11.50
C ARG A 50 35.62 -25.76 -10.09
N SER A 51 36.61 -25.96 -9.24
CA SER A 51 36.73 -25.51 -7.85
C SER A 51 36.75 -23.98 -7.71
N PRO A 52 36.39 -23.42 -6.53
CA PRO A 52 36.32 -21.99 -6.32
C PRO A 52 37.70 -21.33 -6.32
N VAL A 53 37.83 -20.25 -7.08
CA VAL A 53 39.00 -19.36 -7.09
C VAL A 53 38.85 -18.36 -5.94
N VAL A 54 39.82 -18.35 -5.03
CA VAL A 54 39.97 -17.37 -3.95
C VAL A 54 40.67 -16.12 -4.53
N PRO A 55 40.12 -14.90 -4.38
CA PRO A 55 40.86 -13.68 -4.70
C PRO A 55 41.88 -13.36 -3.60
N ASP A 56 43.10 -13.11 -4.05
CA ASP A 56 44.29 -12.71 -3.29
C ASP A 56 44.11 -11.31 -2.68
N ASN A 57 44.19 -11.23 -1.34
CA ASN A 57 44.24 -10.00 -0.57
C ASN A 57 45.71 -9.67 -0.27
N SER A 58 46.31 -8.80 -1.08
CA SER A 58 47.57 -8.16 -0.73
C SER A 58 47.61 -6.71 -1.25
N GLY A 59 47.53 -5.74 -0.35
CA GLY A 59 47.80 -4.34 -0.71
C GLY A 59 47.24 -3.25 0.19
N GLN A 60 47.95 -3.00 1.29
CA GLN A 60 48.13 -1.70 1.96
C GLN A 60 47.05 -1.15 2.91
N SER A 61 47.40 -1.29 4.19
CA SER A 61 47.01 -0.48 5.35
C SER A 61 47.26 1.02 5.15
N GLY A 62 46.25 1.85 5.45
CA GLY A 62 46.38 3.29 5.61
C GLY A 62 45.46 3.80 6.72
N ASP A 63 46.08 4.42 7.72
CA ASP A 63 45.56 5.02 8.96
C ASP A 63 44.09 5.47 8.99
N GLY A 64 43.36 4.93 9.97
CA GLY A 64 42.05 5.42 10.38
C GLY A 64 42.14 6.69 11.22
N ARG A 65 41.83 7.84 10.60
CA ARG A 65 41.20 9.00 11.25
C ARG A 65 40.22 9.66 10.26
N PRO A 66 39.01 10.04 10.70
CA PRO A 66 38.01 10.62 9.81
C PRO A 66 38.48 12.00 9.35
N GLN A 67 38.77 12.14 8.07
CA GLN A 67 38.94 13.45 7.45
C GLN A 67 37.59 14.15 7.43
N ALA A 68 37.57 15.40 7.86
CA ALA A 68 36.43 16.29 7.69
C ALA A 68 36.08 16.38 6.20
N LEU A 69 34.86 15.97 5.84
CA LEU A 69 34.32 16.00 4.47
C LEU A 69 34.17 17.45 3.99
N SER A 70 35.25 18.01 3.45
CA SER A 70 35.26 19.29 2.75
C SER A 70 34.86 19.18 1.28
N SER A 71 33.98 18.24 0.90
CA SER A 71 33.58 18.03 -0.49
C SER A 71 32.16 17.46 -0.64
N ILE A 72 31.14 18.31 -0.54
CA ILE A 72 29.88 18.09 -1.28
C ILE A 72 30.11 18.70 -2.68
N GLY A 73 30.93 18.01 -3.49
CA GLY A 73 31.35 18.46 -4.82
C GLY A 73 31.26 17.38 -5.90
N GLN A 74 30.71 16.21 -5.56
CA GLN A 74 30.42 15.14 -6.51
C GLN A 74 28.97 14.68 -6.33
N ASP A 75 28.28 14.51 -7.44
CA ASP A 75 26.93 13.96 -7.49
C ASP A 75 26.94 12.55 -6.90
N MET A 76 25.99 12.26 -6.01
CA MET A 76 25.84 10.94 -5.40
C MET A 76 24.87 10.12 -6.23
N ARG A 77 25.21 8.87 -6.57
CA ARG A 77 24.43 8.06 -7.48
C ARG A 77 24.30 6.62 -6.99
N ILE A 78 23.12 6.05 -7.17
CA ILE A 78 22.87 4.61 -7.07
C ILE A 78 22.34 4.10 -8.41
N ASP A 79 22.90 3.00 -8.90
CA ASP A 79 22.55 2.38 -10.17
C ASP A 79 21.79 1.07 -9.92
N GLY A 80 20.60 0.97 -10.49
CA GLY A 80 19.79 -0.24 -10.57
C GLY A 80 19.89 -0.90 -11.94
N ASP A 81 18.97 -1.81 -12.26
CA ASP A 81 19.01 -2.57 -13.54
C ASP A 81 18.73 -1.68 -14.76
N ARG A 82 17.64 -0.91 -14.68
CA ARG A 82 17.12 -0.05 -15.76
C ARG A 82 16.77 1.35 -15.29
N VAL A 83 17.24 1.70 -14.10
CA VAL A 83 16.98 2.97 -13.44
C VAL A 83 18.14 3.29 -12.52
N ALA A 84 18.52 4.55 -12.46
CA ALA A 84 19.43 5.07 -11.47
C ALA A 84 18.82 6.29 -10.78
N LEU A 85 19.27 6.56 -9.56
CA LEU A 85 18.87 7.73 -8.80
C LEU A 85 20.12 8.51 -8.43
N GLU A 86 20.06 9.82 -8.66
CA GLU A 86 21.19 10.71 -8.44
C GLU A 86 20.76 11.91 -7.61
N VAL A 87 21.58 12.28 -6.63
CA VAL A 87 21.44 13.47 -5.80
C VAL A 87 22.61 14.40 -6.11
N TYR A 88 22.28 15.65 -6.43
CA TYR A 88 23.24 16.63 -6.91
C TYR A 88 22.95 18.01 -6.33
N GLN A 89 23.97 18.86 -6.28
CA GLN A 89 23.87 20.24 -5.80
C GLN A 89 23.67 21.19 -7.00
N THR A 90 22.73 22.11 -6.89
CA THR A 90 22.51 23.20 -7.85
C THR A 90 22.59 24.57 -7.15
N ASP A 91 22.56 25.65 -7.95
CA ASP A 91 22.33 27.02 -7.49
C ASP A 91 21.00 27.18 -6.75
N LYS A 92 20.00 26.36 -7.11
CA LYS A 92 18.67 26.29 -6.50
C LYS A 92 18.58 25.26 -5.37
N GLY A 93 19.70 24.73 -4.87
CA GLY A 93 19.72 23.75 -3.79
C GLY A 93 20.02 22.31 -4.22
N MET A 94 19.92 21.39 -3.26
CA MET A 94 20.11 19.96 -3.44
C MET A 94 18.87 19.32 -4.06
N ARG A 95 19.10 18.54 -5.12
CA ARG A 95 18.05 17.99 -5.98
C ARG A 95 18.25 16.49 -6.16
N ALA A 96 17.18 15.80 -6.54
CA ALA A 96 17.24 14.41 -6.97
C ALA A 96 16.70 14.26 -8.39
N ARG A 97 17.29 13.33 -9.16
CA ARG A 97 16.76 12.92 -10.47
C ARG A 97 16.83 11.41 -10.62
N ALA A 98 15.79 10.85 -11.24
CA ALA A 98 15.78 9.46 -11.68
C ALA A 98 16.17 9.38 -13.16
N ILE A 99 17.05 8.46 -13.53
CA ILE A 99 17.50 8.24 -14.91
C ILE A 99 17.07 6.84 -15.33
N PHE A 100 16.12 6.76 -16.25
CA PHE A 100 15.50 5.51 -16.69
C PHE A 100 16.04 5.08 -18.06
N ASP A 101 16.36 3.80 -18.19
CA ASP A 101 16.67 3.17 -19.48
C ASP A 101 15.37 2.82 -20.22
N THR A 102 15.12 3.54 -21.31
CA THR A 102 13.98 3.28 -22.18
C THR A 102 14.15 1.97 -22.96
N VAL A 103 13.06 1.44 -23.50
CA VAL A 103 13.08 0.24 -24.34
C VAL A 103 13.96 0.41 -25.59
N GLU A 104 14.13 1.65 -26.06
CA GLU A 104 15.00 2.00 -27.19
C GLU A 104 16.49 2.17 -26.80
N GLY A 105 16.88 1.89 -25.55
CA GLY A 105 18.24 2.08 -25.05
C GLY A 105 18.65 3.54 -24.84
N LYS A 106 17.70 4.49 -24.99
CA LYS A 106 17.91 5.91 -24.62
C LYS A 106 17.70 6.09 -23.12
N LYS A 107 18.42 7.06 -22.53
CA LYS A 107 18.20 7.50 -21.16
C LYS A 107 17.14 8.60 -21.11
N ASP A 108 16.16 8.46 -20.24
CA ASP A 108 15.21 9.52 -19.89
C ASP A 108 15.44 9.99 -18.46
N THR A 109 15.65 11.29 -18.27
CA THR A 109 16.01 11.88 -16.97
C THR A 109 14.83 12.64 -16.40
N VAL A 110 14.33 12.22 -15.25
CA VAL A 110 13.20 12.81 -14.53
C VAL A 110 13.73 13.57 -13.32
N ASP A 111 13.65 14.90 -13.34
CA ASP A 111 13.90 15.73 -12.17
C ASP A 111 12.77 15.49 -11.15
N MET A 112 13.15 15.18 -9.92
CA MET A 112 12.23 14.90 -8.81
C MET A 112 12.09 16.10 -7.86
N GLY A 113 12.81 17.19 -8.13
CA GLY A 113 12.75 18.43 -7.37
C GLY A 113 13.70 18.43 -6.18
N SER A 114 13.34 19.22 -5.16
CA SER A 114 14.08 19.23 -3.89
C SER A 114 13.89 17.91 -3.16
N LEU A 115 14.89 17.46 -2.39
CA LEU A 115 14.83 16.19 -1.67
C LEU A 115 13.64 16.10 -0.70
N PHE A 116 13.28 17.23 -0.09
CA PHE A 116 12.10 17.40 0.73
C PHE A 116 11.79 18.89 0.92
N TYR A 117 10.55 19.20 1.22
CA TYR A 117 10.16 20.49 1.79
C TYR A 117 9.13 20.24 2.88
N ILE A 118 9.38 20.78 4.08
CA ILE A 118 8.53 20.65 5.26
C ILE A 118 8.13 22.06 5.71
N GLU A 119 6.85 22.24 5.98
CA GLU A 119 6.32 23.46 6.60
C GLU A 119 5.82 23.13 8.01
N ALA A 120 6.31 23.85 9.02
CA ALA A 120 5.83 23.73 10.39
C ALA A 120 4.58 24.62 10.64
N PRO A 121 3.78 24.34 11.69
CA PRO A 121 2.58 25.13 12.00
C PRO A 121 2.82 26.62 12.25
N ASP A 122 4.01 26.99 12.71
CA ASP A 122 4.44 28.38 12.94
C ASP A 122 4.92 29.10 11.66
N GLY A 123 4.85 28.43 10.51
CA GLY A 123 5.27 28.95 9.21
C GLY A 123 6.77 28.80 8.93
N CYS A 124 7.53 28.13 9.80
CA CYS A 124 8.92 27.82 9.51
C CYS A 124 9.03 26.77 8.39
N GLU A 125 9.87 27.08 7.39
CA GLU A 125 10.12 26.24 6.23
C GLU A 125 11.46 25.51 6.37
N VAL A 126 11.45 24.20 6.11
CA VAL A 126 12.60 23.32 6.28
C VAL A 126 12.83 22.54 5.00
N TYR A 127 14.01 22.73 4.43
CA TYR A 127 14.46 22.17 3.16
C TYR A 127 15.98 21.93 3.23
N PRO A 128 16.59 21.11 2.34
CA PRO A 128 17.98 20.67 2.50
C PRO A 128 18.98 21.79 2.74
N GLU A 129 18.83 22.94 2.07
CA GLU A 129 19.78 24.05 2.11
C GLU A 129 19.82 24.82 3.44
N VAL A 130 18.75 24.77 4.24
CA VAL A 130 18.73 25.39 5.59
C VAL A 130 19.18 24.43 6.68
N CYS A 131 19.48 23.17 6.33
CA CYS A 131 19.92 22.14 7.26
C CYS A 131 21.43 21.88 7.15
N LYS A 132 22.03 21.42 8.25
CA LYS A 132 23.41 20.94 8.24
C LYS A 132 23.42 19.46 7.83
N ILE A 133 24.07 19.16 6.72
CA ILE A 133 24.22 17.79 6.25
C ILE A 133 25.19 17.05 7.15
N ARG A 134 24.76 15.89 7.64
CA ARG A 134 25.61 14.93 8.33
C ARG A 134 25.76 13.69 7.44
N PRO A 135 26.99 13.23 7.18
CA PRO A 135 27.20 11.90 6.65
C PRO A 135 26.56 10.90 7.61
N SER A 136 25.68 10.03 7.11
CA SER A 136 25.12 8.94 7.91
C SER A 136 26.23 7.92 8.15
N LEU A 137 26.74 7.83 9.38
CA LEU A 137 27.71 6.82 9.80
C LEU A 137 27.05 5.52 10.31
N ASP A 138 25.72 5.47 10.35
CA ASP A 138 25.00 4.34 10.95
C ASP A 138 24.39 3.39 9.91
N ASP A 139 24.71 2.11 10.06
CA ASP A 139 24.12 0.96 9.38
C ASP A 139 22.65 0.71 9.76
N GLU A 140 22.03 1.56 10.59
CA GLU A 140 20.62 1.46 10.96
C GLU A 140 19.75 1.52 9.70
N VAL A 141 19.32 0.34 9.25
CA VAL A 141 18.47 0.17 8.09
C VAL A 141 17.23 1.00 8.32
N LEU A 142 16.97 2.01 7.47
CA LEU A 142 15.61 2.46 7.23
C LEU A 142 14.87 1.26 6.66
N THR A 143 14.36 0.40 7.54
CA THR A 143 13.37 -0.64 7.24
C THR A 143 12.07 0.09 7.01
N LEU A 144 11.93 0.68 5.83
CA LEU A 144 10.62 0.87 5.25
C LEU A 144 10.15 -0.54 4.93
N GLU A 145 9.18 -1.03 5.68
CA GLU A 145 8.58 -2.35 5.50
C GLU A 145 8.29 -2.57 4.02
N GLY A 146 8.93 -3.57 3.42
CA GLY A 146 8.84 -3.83 1.99
C GLY A 146 9.81 -4.94 1.59
N ARG A 147 9.27 -6.04 1.06
CA ARG A 147 10.06 -7.16 0.57
C ARG A 147 10.45 -6.84 -0.89
N GLY A 148 11.71 -6.54 -1.17
CA GLY A 148 12.18 -6.54 -2.57
C GLY A 148 13.15 -5.45 -3.00
N TRP A 149 13.48 -4.48 -2.15
CA TRP A 149 14.55 -3.53 -2.46
C TRP A 149 15.89 -4.11 -1.97
N ALA A 150 16.64 -4.73 -2.88
CA ALA A 150 17.97 -5.24 -2.57
C ALA A 150 18.89 -4.06 -2.20
N HIS A 151 19.26 -4.03 -0.92
CA HIS A 151 20.39 -3.44 -0.19
C HIS A 151 21.14 -2.14 -0.60
N ASP A 152 21.05 -1.60 -1.82
CA ASP A 152 21.70 -0.31 -2.13
C ASP A 152 20.73 0.85 -1.90
N LYS A 153 21.05 1.65 -0.87
CA LYS A 153 20.29 2.83 -0.47
C LYS A 153 21.23 4.02 -0.41
N LEU A 154 20.91 5.10 -1.11
CA LEU A 154 21.56 6.39 -0.87
C LEU A 154 20.89 7.03 0.35
N ARG A 155 21.66 7.41 1.37
CA ARG A 155 21.11 8.02 2.60
C ARG A 155 21.79 9.33 2.94
N LEU A 156 20.98 10.30 3.36
CA LEU A 156 21.43 11.62 3.77
C LEU A 156 20.68 12.05 5.03
N ASP A 157 21.42 12.38 6.09
CA ASP A 157 20.86 12.91 7.33
C ASP A 157 21.04 14.43 7.35
N PHE A 158 19.93 15.15 7.47
CA PHE A 158 19.89 16.61 7.53
C PHE A 158 19.54 17.03 8.95
N GLN A 159 20.49 17.62 9.66
CA GLN A 159 20.23 18.22 10.96
C GLN A 159 19.59 19.60 10.76
N CYS A 160 18.33 19.72 11.11
CA CYS A 160 17.50 20.89 10.91
C CYS A 160 17.08 21.50 12.26
N THR A 161 16.74 22.78 12.23
CA THR A 161 16.17 23.53 13.36
C THR A 161 15.03 24.37 12.84
N CYS A 162 13.96 24.54 13.61
CA CYS A 162 12.79 25.27 13.18
C CYS A 162 12.31 26.22 14.28
N GLY A 163 12.05 27.49 13.94
CA GLY A 163 11.76 28.54 14.91
C GLY A 163 12.98 29.05 15.71
N LYS A 164 12.86 30.22 16.35
CA LYS A 164 13.93 30.76 17.22
C LYS A 164 14.02 29.96 18.51
N GLY A 165 15.10 29.20 18.68
CA GLY A 165 15.32 28.37 19.86
C GLY A 165 14.62 27.01 19.83
N GLY A 166 14.13 26.57 18.65
CA GLY A 166 13.56 25.24 18.50
C GLY A 166 14.61 24.14 18.68
N GLU A 167 14.18 23.03 19.28
CA GLU A 167 15.01 21.83 19.42
C GLU A 167 15.42 21.29 18.04
N PRO A 168 16.69 20.87 17.87
CA PRO A 168 17.15 20.29 16.63
C PRO A 168 16.49 18.94 16.38
N PHE A 169 16.19 18.66 15.12
CA PHE A 169 15.69 17.37 14.64
C PHE A 169 16.46 16.93 13.40
N THR A 170 16.34 15.65 13.05
CA THR A 170 17.00 15.08 11.88
C THR A 170 15.95 14.73 10.84
N VAL A 171 16.12 15.21 9.62
CA VAL A 171 15.41 14.71 8.45
C VAL A 171 16.31 13.68 7.78
N ARG A 172 15.95 12.41 7.87
CA ARG A 172 16.65 11.31 7.22
C ARG A 172 16.01 11.04 5.87
N TRP A 173 16.73 11.36 4.80
CA TRP A 173 16.32 11.09 3.42
C TRP A 173 16.97 9.80 2.93
N ALA A 174 16.22 9.01 2.18
CA ALA A 174 16.73 7.82 1.52
C ALA A 174 16.22 7.70 0.08
N GLY A 175 17.11 7.34 -0.83
CA GLY A 175 16.85 7.01 -2.21
C GLY A 175 17.04 5.52 -2.49
N MET A 176 16.16 4.93 -3.30
CA MET A 176 16.11 3.51 -3.60
C MET A 176 15.77 3.28 -5.07
N VAL A 177 16.39 2.29 -5.72
CA VAL A 177 16.12 1.90 -7.11
C VAL A 177 15.94 0.39 -7.24
N THR A 178 15.17 -0.06 -8.22
CA THR A 178 15.01 -1.49 -8.54
C THR A 178 16.33 -2.08 -9.05
N MET A 179 16.82 -3.13 -8.36
CA MET A 179 18.11 -3.77 -8.63
C MET A 179 18.00 -4.95 -9.61
N LYS A 180 19.10 -5.26 -10.28
CA LYS A 180 19.22 -6.36 -11.26
C LYS A 180 18.93 -7.75 -10.70
N ASP A 181 19.27 -7.97 -9.43
CA ASP A 181 19.05 -9.26 -8.75
C ASP A 181 17.72 -9.33 -7.98
N SER A 182 16.80 -8.40 -8.24
CA SER A 182 15.43 -8.51 -7.74
C SER A 182 14.80 -9.84 -8.23
N PRO A 183 13.77 -10.38 -7.55
CA PRO A 183 13.08 -11.58 -8.05
C PRO A 183 12.68 -11.40 -9.53
N LYS A 184 12.86 -12.44 -10.37
CA LYS A 184 12.78 -12.36 -11.85
C LYS A 184 11.53 -11.66 -12.43
N ASN A 185 10.42 -11.64 -11.69
CA ASN A 185 9.18 -10.97 -12.11
C ASN A 185 9.17 -9.46 -11.84
N LEU A 186 10.08 -8.95 -11.00
CA LEU A 186 10.21 -7.56 -10.56
C LEU A 186 11.38 -6.81 -11.23
N VAL A 187 12.39 -7.54 -11.74
CA VAL A 187 13.60 -6.97 -12.38
C VAL A 187 13.27 -6.05 -13.56
N THR A 188 12.17 -6.28 -14.26
CA THR A 188 11.82 -5.55 -15.49
C THR A 188 11.16 -4.20 -15.24
N THR A 189 10.81 -3.86 -13.99
CA THR A 189 10.05 -2.64 -13.66
C THR A 189 11.00 -1.57 -13.13
N PRO A 190 11.31 -0.51 -13.90
CA PRO A 190 12.27 0.49 -13.46
C PRO A 190 11.58 1.54 -12.57
N ILE A 191 11.93 1.54 -11.28
CA ILE A 191 11.34 2.40 -10.24
C ILE A 191 12.43 3.11 -9.45
N ALA A 192 12.27 4.42 -9.27
CA ALA A 192 12.98 5.20 -8.27
C ALA A 192 12.02 5.55 -7.13
N ARG A 193 12.40 5.26 -5.89
CA ARG A 193 11.64 5.55 -4.69
C ARG A 193 12.48 6.40 -3.75
N VAL A 194 11.86 7.43 -3.19
CA VAL A 194 12.47 8.32 -2.20
C VAL A 194 11.66 8.26 -0.92
N ALA A 195 12.32 8.44 0.21
CA ALA A 195 11.67 8.43 1.50
C ALA A 195 12.30 9.42 2.46
N VAL A 196 11.49 9.94 3.36
CA VAL A 196 11.89 10.86 4.42
C VAL A 196 11.35 10.35 5.75
N ARG A 197 12.20 10.34 6.76
CA ARG A 197 11.81 10.15 8.15
C ARG A 197 12.29 11.33 8.98
N VAL A 198 11.39 11.95 9.72
CA VAL A 198 11.74 13.01 10.68
C VAL A 198 11.96 12.36 12.03
N VAL A 199 13.13 12.58 12.64
CA VAL A 199 13.51 12.04 13.94
C VAL A 199 13.76 13.21 14.88
N SER A 200 13.02 13.27 15.98
CA SER A 200 13.07 14.37 16.95
C SER A 200 12.96 13.83 18.37
N LYS A 201 13.54 14.55 19.36
CA LYS A 201 13.41 14.18 20.78
C LYS A 201 12.00 14.44 21.33
N THR A 202 11.34 15.44 20.79
CA THR A 202 9.98 15.86 21.13
C THR A 202 9.14 15.80 19.86
N PRO A 203 7.90 15.26 19.90
CA PRO A 203 7.05 15.18 18.72
C PRO A 203 6.99 16.51 17.97
N LEU A 204 7.49 16.53 16.73
CA LEU A 204 7.43 17.68 15.86
C LEU A 204 6.10 17.65 15.11
N GLU A 205 5.28 18.67 15.26
CA GLU A 205 4.10 18.83 14.41
C GLU A 205 4.53 19.41 13.06
N MET A 206 4.16 18.72 11.97
CA MET A 206 4.30 19.23 10.60
C MET A 206 2.96 19.71 10.08
N ARG A 207 2.93 20.84 9.37
CA ARG A 207 1.75 21.33 8.64
C ARG A 207 1.67 20.72 7.26
N SER A 208 2.78 20.68 6.54
CA SER A 208 2.86 20.08 5.21
C SER A 208 4.22 19.43 4.95
N LEU A 209 4.21 18.40 4.09
CA LEU A 209 5.41 17.76 3.54
C LEU A 209 5.21 17.58 2.03
N LEU A 210 6.17 18.08 1.25
CA LEU A 210 6.32 17.82 -0.18
C LEU A 210 7.56 16.93 -0.37
N LEU A 211 7.38 15.78 -1.01
CA LEU A 211 8.44 14.79 -1.23
C LEU A 211 8.70 14.51 -2.72
N LEU A 212 7.77 14.90 -3.58
CA LEU A 212 7.91 14.73 -5.02
C LEU A 212 7.40 15.98 -5.73
N ASP A 213 8.22 16.52 -6.62
CA ASP A 213 7.89 17.72 -7.36
C ASP A 213 8.54 17.69 -8.76
N ILE A 214 7.84 17.08 -9.71
CA ILE A 214 8.34 16.80 -11.06
C ILE A 214 7.93 17.96 -11.99
N PRO A 215 8.86 18.84 -12.41
CA PRO A 215 8.58 19.78 -13.48
C PRO A 215 8.38 19.03 -14.81
N LEU A 216 7.36 19.46 -15.55
CA LEU A 216 7.07 18.94 -16.89
C LEU A 216 7.25 20.04 -17.92
N ASP A 217 7.97 19.70 -18.99
CA ASP A 217 8.07 20.58 -20.14
C ASP A 217 6.69 20.74 -20.80
N ARG A 218 6.51 21.83 -21.56
CA ARG A 218 5.30 21.98 -22.37
C ARG A 218 5.33 20.95 -23.50
N GLY A 219 4.52 19.90 -23.35
CA GLY A 219 4.25 18.93 -24.41
C GLY A 219 3.56 19.58 -25.62
N LYS A 220 3.67 18.94 -26.79
CA LYS A 220 3.11 19.44 -28.06
C LYS A 220 1.64 19.06 -28.29
N VAL A 221 1.01 18.23 -27.45
CA VAL A 221 -0.32 17.65 -27.72
C VAL A 221 -1.20 17.61 -26.46
N PRO A 222 -2.46 18.10 -26.51
CA PRO A 222 -3.40 18.07 -25.36
C PRO A 222 -3.97 16.70 -25.00
N GLU A 223 -3.93 15.71 -25.91
CA GLU A 223 -4.58 14.41 -25.71
C GLU A 223 -3.83 13.47 -24.74
N ASP A 224 -2.63 13.84 -24.29
CA ASP A 224 -1.75 13.06 -23.41
C ASP A 224 -1.38 13.82 -22.12
N GLU A 225 -2.25 14.71 -21.66
CA GLU A 225 -2.00 15.49 -20.45
C GLU A 225 -1.89 14.60 -19.19
N PRO A 226 -1.04 14.98 -18.22
CA PRO A 226 -0.96 14.26 -16.96
C PRO A 226 -2.29 14.28 -16.20
N TYR A 227 -2.66 13.16 -15.59
CA TYR A 227 -3.92 13.02 -14.87
C TYR A 227 -3.77 12.16 -13.62
N LYS A 228 -4.64 12.36 -12.63
CA LYS A 228 -4.74 11.47 -11.46
C LYS A 228 -5.53 10.22 -11.84
N ALA A 229 -4.94 9.03 -11.66
CA ALA A 229 -5.52 7.77 -12.12
C ALA A 229 -6.82 7.36 -11.40
N GLY A 230 -7.02 7.84 -10.17
CA GLY A 230 -8.14 7.45 -9.30
C GLY A 230 -8.85 8.65 -8.69
N VAL A 231 -10.07 8.44 -8.21
CA VAL A 231 -10.92 9.51 -7.67
C VAL A 231 -10.54 9.93 -6.25
N VAL A 232 -9.98 9.01 -5.46
CA VAL A 232 -9.59 9.24 -4.06
C VAL A 232 -8.21 9.89 -3.92
N ASP A 233 -7.91 10.40 -2.73
CA ASP A 233 -6.55 10.79 -2.34
C ASP A 233 -5.60 9.58 -2.37
N GLY A 234 -4.29 9.83 -2.41
CA GLY A 234 -3.28 8.77 -2.52
C GLY A 234 -3.21 8.09 -3.89
N SER A 235 -4.19 8.30 -4.78
CA SER A 235 -4.14 7.79 -6.15
C SER A 235 -2.94 8.40 -6.90
N PRO A 236 -2.21 7.65 -7.72
CA PRO A 236 -1.03 8.16 -8.42
C PRO A 236 -1.42 9.14 -9.54
N VAL A 237 -0.46 9.96 -9.95
CA VAL A 237 -0.51 10.75 -11.19
C VAL A 237 0.15 9.95 -12.30
N ILE A 238 -0.54 9.84 -13.44
CA ILE A 238 -0.01 9.29 -14.69
C ILE A 238 0.43 10.46 -15.56
N ILE A 239 1.59 10.34 -16.18
CA ILE A 239 2.20 11.33 -17.07
C ILE A 239 2.45 10.61 -18.42
N PRO A 240 1.44 10.52 -19.29
CA PRO A 240 1.52 9.73 -20.53
C PRO A 240 2.65 10.16 -21.44
N GLU A 241 2.82 11.48 -21.61
CA GLU A 241 3.87 12.11 -22.43
C GLU A 241 5.31 11.69 -22.06
N ARG A 242 5.54 11.22 -20.82
CA ARG A 242 6.84 10.70 -20.34
C ARG A 242 6.82 9.20 -20.05
N SER A 243 5.66 8.57 -20.18
CA SER A 243 5.40 7.19 -19.78
C SER A 243 5.72 6.93 -18.30
N LEU A 244 5.28 7.84 -17.42
CA LEU A 244 5.54 7.75 -15.98
C LEU A 244 4.25 7.59 -15.18
N TYR A 245 4.37 6.92 -14.04
CA TYR A 245 3.44 7.06 -12.93
C TYR A 245 4.22 7.53 -11.70
N CYS A 246 3.59 8.35 -10.87
CA CYS A 246 4.24 8.83 -9.66
C CYS A 246 3.26 9.21 -8.55
N GLY A 247 3.76 9.28 -7.31
CA GLY A 247 2.98 9.79 -6.19
C GLY A 247 3.63 9.51 -4.85
N LEU A 248 3.19 10.26 -3.85
CA LEU A 248 3.46 10.00 -2.43
C LEU A 248 2.59 8.82 -1.97
N GLU A 249 3.23 7.86 -1.32
CA GLU A 249 2.71 6.56 -0.88
C GLU A 249 1.90 6.70 0.43
N HIS A 250 0.85 7.51 0.40
CA HIS A 250 -0.01 7.68 1.56
C HIS A 250 -1.47 7.85 1.13
N PRO A 251 -2.43 7.18 1.77
CA PRO A 251 -3.84 7.24 1.38
C PRO A 251 -4.46 8.65 1.50
N ARG A 252 -3.85 9.52 2.31
CA ARG A 252 -4.25 10.94 2.45
C ARG A 252 -3.37 11.90 1.65
N ALA A 253 -2.45 11.38 0.83
CA ALA A 253 -1.60 12.22 0.00
C ALA A 253 -2.42 12.95 -1.06
N LYS A 254 -2.04 14.19 -1.34
CA LYS A 254 -2.44 14.92 -2.53
C LYS A 254 -1.37 14.69 -3.59
N ASN A 255 -1.66 13.73 -4.46
CA ASN A 255 -0.92 13.50 -5.69
C ASN A 255 -1.67 14.21 -6.80
N VAL A 256 -1.11 15.29 -7.31
CA VAL A 256 -1.81 16.20 -8.23
C VAL A 256 -0.92 16.61 -9.39
N PHE A 257 -1.55 16.90 -10.51
CA PHE A 257 -0.93 17.66 -11.59
C PHE A 257 -1.47 19.09 -11.55
N GLU A 258 -0.58 20.07 -11.42
CA GLU A 258 -0.91 21.49 -11.49
C GLU A 258 -0.66 22.02 -12.90
N GLU A 259 -1.75 22.29 -13.62
CA GLU A 259 -1.73 22.69 -15.04
C GLU A 259 -0.95 23.98 -15.28
N LYS A 260 -1.15 25.01 -14.44
CA LYS A 260 -0.54 26.34 -14.60
C LYS A 260 0.99 26.31 -14.49
N SER A 261 1.50 25.56 -13.52
CA SER A 261 2.94 25.42 -13.28
C SER A 261 3.54 24.25 -14.06
N ARG A 262 2.71 23.37 -14.66
CA ARG A 262 3.09 22.12 -15.32
C ARG A 262 3.92 21.23 -14.39
N ARG A 263 3.39 20.93 -13.20
CA ARG A 263 4.11 20.12 -12.19
C ARG A 263 3.27 18.96 -11.71
N ALA A 264 3.88 17.78 -11.60
CA ALA A 264 3.29 16.68 -10.84
C ALA A 264 3.88 16.69 -9.43
N ALA A 265 3.02 16.84 -8.42
CA ALA A 265 3.42 16.99 -7.03
C ALA A 265 2.78 15.93 -6.14
N GLY A 266 3.54 15.42 -5.17
CA GLY A 266 3.08 14.51 -4.14
C GLY A 266 3.35 15.09 -2.76
N PHE A 267 2.29 15.46 -2.04
CA PHE A 267 2.41 16.11 -0.73
C PHE A 267 1.31 15.66 0.25
N ILE A 268 1.51 15.91 1.54
CA ILE A 268 0.50 15.77 2.59
C ILE A 268 0.36 17.10 3.35
N ARG A 269 -0.87 17.44 3.76
CA ARG A 269 -1.18 18.63 4.58
C ARG A 269 -1.98 18.20 5.81
N HIS A 270 -1.30 17.77 6.85
CA HIS A 270 -1.94 17.38 8.11
C HIS A 270 -0.93 17.42 9.25
N PRO A 271 -1.35 17.75 10.49
CA PRO A 271 -0.56 17.52 11.69
C PRO A 271 -0.09 16.08 11.76
N ILE A 272 1.23 15.89 11.73
CA ILE A 272 1.88 14.58 11.83
C ILE A 272 2.91 14.69 12.93
N THR A 273 2.95 13.72 13.83
CA THR A 273 3.80 13.75 15.02
C THR A 273 4.95 12.75 15.02
N ASP A 274 4.86 11.65 14.26
CA ASP A 274 6.01 10.76 13.96
C ASP A 274 5.61 9.65 12.95
N PHE A 275 5.85 9.83 11.64
CA PHE A 275 5.85 8.74 10.65
C PHE A 275 6.76 9.10 9.46
N GLY A 276 7.44 8.11 8.90
CA GLY A 276 8.17 8.25 7.65
C GLY A 276 7.24 8.24 6.44
N TYR A 277 7.57 9.02 5.41
CA TYR A 277 6.85 9.10 4.15
C TYR A 277 7.72 8.65 3.01
N SER A 278 7.10 8.06 2.00
CA SER A 278 7.77 7.65 0.77
C SER A 278 7.00 8.13 -0.46
N ALA A 279 7.71 8.32 -1.55
CA ALA A 279 7.15 8.61 -2.86
C ALA A 279 7.90 7.80 -3.91
N ALA A 280 7.20 7.42 -4.98
CA ALA A 280 7.79 6.65 -6.06
C ALA A 280 7.53 7.30 -7.42
N VAL A 281 8.46 7.08 -8.33
CA VAL A 281 8.35 7.35 -9.76
C VAL A 281 8.71 6.08 -10.49
N GLY A 282 7.77 5.54 -11.26
CA GLY A 282 8.00 4.37 -12.10
C GLY A 282 7.79 4.70 -13.56
N LYS A 283 8.56 4.03 -14.42
CA LYS A 283 8.47 4.18 -15.87
C LYS A 283 7.83 2.95 -16.51
N PHE A 284 6.92 3.18 -17.45
CA PHE A 284 6.29 2.13 -18.26
C PHE A 284 6.67 2.26 -19.74
N ASP A 285 6.42 1.19 -20.49
CA ASP A 285 6.70 1.12 -21.92
C ASP A 285 5.57 1.77 -22.72
N PRO A 286 5.83 2.90 -23.42
CA PRO A 286 4.81 3.57 -24.23
C PRO A 286 4.27 2.69 -25.36
N LEU A 287 5.08 1.78 -25.92
CA LEU A 287 4.67 0.93 -27.04
C LEU A 287 3.59 -0.07 -26.64
N GLN A 288 3.54 -0.44 -25.36
CA GLN A 288 2.54 -1.32 -24.76
C GLN A 288 1.46 -0.54 -24.00
N GLY A 289 1.56 0.79 -23.92
CA GLY A 289 0.59 1.69 -23.31
C GLY A 289 0.07 1.22 -21.95
N SER A 290 -1.25 1.14 -21.82
CA SER A 290 -1.94 0.78 -20.58
C SER A 290 -1.61 -0.62 -20.05
N VAL A 291 -1.23 -1.56 -20.92
CA VAL A 291 -0.83 -2.92 -20.51
C VAL A 291 0.50 -2.88 -19.76
N SER A 292 1.47 -2.10 -20.24
CA SER A 292 2.73 -1.93 -19.53
C SER A 292 2.54 -1.13 -18.24
N LEU A 293 1.71 -0.09 -18.25
CA LEU A 293 1.35 0.64 -17.04
C LEU A 293 0.77 -0.30 -15.98
N PHE A 294 -0.23 -1.13 -16.33
CA PHE A 294 -0.83 -2.08 -15.39
C PHE A 294 0.20 -3.07 -14.83
N LYS A 295 1.05 -3.66 -15.68
CA LYS A 295 2.08 -4.61 -15.26
C LYS A 295 3.11 -3.97 -14.33
N THR A 296 3.68 -2.85 -14.74
CA THR A 296 4.71 -2.13 -13.99
C THR A 296 4.18 -1.61 -12.65
N PHE A 297 2.97 -1.07 -12.63
CA PHE A 297 2.34 -0.65 -11.38
C PHE A 297 1.97 -1.82 -10.47
N SER A 298 1.49 -2.94 -11.02
CA SER A 298 1.20 -4.14 -10.21
C SER A 298 2.47 -4.70 -9.57
N ASN A 299 3.57 -4.76 -10.31
CA ASN A 299 4.88 -5.15 -9.79
C ASN A 299 5.35 -4.22 -8.66
N TYR A 300 5.17 -2.91 -8.85
CA TYR A 300 5.45 -1.94 -7.81
C TYR A 300 4.64 -2.19 -6.54
N ILE A 301 3.33 -2.44 -6.67
CA ILE A 301 2.48 -2.79 -5.52
C ILE A 301 3.00 -4.06 -4.83
N GLU A 302 3.36 -5.11 -5.56
CA GLU A 302 3.94 -6.33 -4.97
C GLU A 302 5.22 -6.06 -4.18
N MET A 303 6.06 -5.10 -4.60
CA MET A 303 7.29 -4.74 -3.88
C MET A 303 7.03 -4.05 -2.54
N ILE A 304 5.99 -3.22 -2.46
CA ILE A 304 5.69 -2.41 -1.27
C ILE A 304 4.65 -3.05 -0.36
N ARG A 305 4.06 -4.18 -0.76
CA ARG A 305 3.09 -4.91 0.07
C ARG A 305 3.75 -5.50 1.31
N ALA A 306 3.05 -5.40 2.44
CA ALA A 306 3.46 -6.02 3.70
C ALA A 306 3.52 -7.56 3.61
N ALA A 307 2.65 -8.16 2.81
CA ALA A 307 2.61 -9.59 2.53
C ALA A 307 2.50 -9.86 1.02
N PRO A 308 3.18 -10.90 0.48
CA PRO A 308 3.04 -11.29 -0.92
C PRO A 308 1.57 -11.49 -1.27
N PHE A 309 1.20 -11.18 -2.51
CA PHE A 309 -0.11 -11.54 -2.98
C PHE A 309 -0.36 -13.04 -2.83
N HIS A 310 -1.44 -13.38 -2.16
CA HIS A 310 -1.99 -14.71 -2.12
C HIS A 310 -3.51 -14.60 -2.02
N SER A 311 -4.20 -15.58 -2.58
CA SER A 311 -5.62 -15.76 -2.30
C SER A 311 -5.79 -16.23 -0.86
N TRP A 312 -6.88 -15.79 -0.24
CA TRP A 312 -7.29 -16.21 1.10
C TRP A 312 -8.78 -16.58 1.03
N LEU A 313 -9.07 -17.87 0.87
CA LEU A 313 -10.44 -18.37 0.83
C LEU A 313 -11.01 -18.30 2.23
N HIS A 314 -11.98 -17.40 2.42
CA HIS A 314 -12.63 -17.24 3.71
C HIS A 314 -14.14 -17.29 3.59
N TYR A 315 -14.75 -17.71 4.69
CA TYR A 315 -16.18 -17.61 4.93
C TYR A 315 -16.46 -16.40 5.83
N ASN A 316 -17.40 -15.52 5.44
CA ASN A 316 -17.85 -14.40 6.27
C ASN A 316 -19.26 -14.71 6.80
N THR A 317 -19.46 -14.58 8.11
CA THR A 317 -20.72 -14.91 8.78
C THR A 317 -21.88 -13.93 8.54
N TRP A 318 -21.65 -12.74 7.96
CA TRP A 318 -22.64 -11.66 7.87
C TRP A 318 -23.99 -12.06 7.27
N TYR A 319 -24.01 -12.97 6.29
CA TYR A 319 -25.27 -13.39 5.65
C TYR A 319 -25.99 -14.52 6.41
N ASP A 320 -25.29 -15.24 7.30
CA ASP A 320 -25.82 -16.42 7.97
C ASP A 320 -26.04 -16.20 9.46
N LEU A 321 -25.13 -15.51 10.15
CA LEU A 321 -25.14 -15.30 11.60
C LEU A 321 -25.08 -13.80 11.89
N ARG A 322 -26.04 -13.29 12.67
CA ARG A 322 -26.09 -11.87 13.05
C ARG A 322 -26.42 -11.67 14.52
N TYR A 323 -25.95 -10.56 15.11
CA TYR A 323 -26.36 -10.10 16.44
C TYR A 323 -27.89 -10.09 16.59
N LYS A 324 -28.56 -9.52 15.58
CA LYS A 324 -30.00 -9.57 15.38
C LYS A 324 -30.28 -10.23 14.01
N PRO A 325 -30.78 -11.47 13.97
CA PRO A 325 -31.17 -12.12 12.72
C PRO A 325 -32.07 -11.20 11.89
N CYS A 326 -31.87 -11.17 10.58
CA CYS A 326 -32.58 -10.20 9.76
C CYS A 326 -34.06 -10.51 9.56
N ILE A 327 -34.47 -11.76 9.83
CA ILE A 327 -35.89 -12.10 10.01
C ILE A 327 -36.55 -11.35 11.18
N ASP A 328 -35.76 -10.98 12.21
CA ASP A 328 -36.25 -10.25 13.38
C ASP A 328 -36.07 -8.72 13.24
N ALA A 329 -35.45 -8.25 12.15
CA ALA A 329 -35.15 -6.83 11.95
C ALA A 329 -36.38 -6.07 11.40
N GLU A 330 -36.86 -5.08 12.16
CA GLU A 330 -38.01 -4.24 11.81
C GLU A 330 -37.75 -3.30 10.61
N VAL A 331 -36.49 -3.03 10.28
CA VAL A 331 -36.08 -2.18 9.15
C VAL A 331 -34.99 -2.91 8.36
N GLY A 332 -35.19 -3.05 7.04
CA GLY A 332 -34.35 -3.90 6.17
C GLY A 332 -35.08 -5.10 5.56
N GLY A 333 -36.42 -5.09 5.66
CA GLY A 333 -37.41 -5.90 4.95
C GLY A 333 -36.89 -7.07 4.12
N HIS A 334 -37.20 -8.28 4.57
CA HIS A 334 -37.24 -9.50 3.77
C HIS A 334 -36.25 -9.53 2.61
N ASP A 335 -34.96 -9.40 2.91
CA ASP A 335 -33.96 -9.95 2.00
C ASP A 335 -34.35 -11.44 1.84
N PRO A 336 -34.55 -11.95 0.61
CA PRO A 336 -34.99 -13.33 0.39
C PRO A 336 -34.06 -14.37 1.02
N TYR A 337 -32.84 -13.99 1.40
CA TYR A 337 -31.89 -14.85 2.12
C TYR A 337 -32.04 -14.80 3.66
N CYS A 338 -32.91 -13.94 4.22
CA CYS A 338 -33.08 -13.80 5.68
C CYS A 338 -33.71 -15.01 6.37
N GLU A 339 -34.43 -15.86 5.64
CA GLU A 339 -35.03 -17.10 6.16
C GLU A 339 -33.98 -18.01 6.81
N TYR A 340 -32.74 -17.96 6.32
CA TYR A 340 -31.66 -18.84 6.78
C TYR A 340 -30.76 -18.19 7.84
N SER A 341 -31.01 -16.91 8.19
CA SER A 341 -30.20 -16.20 9.18
C SER A 341 -30.48 -16.72 10.59
N LYS A 342 -29.42 -17.12 11.30
CA LYS A 342 -29.46 -17.54 12.71
C LYS A 342 -28.86 -16.48 13.61
N LYS A 343 -29.14 -16.61 14.90
CA LYS A 343 -28.53 -15.77 15.94
C LYS A 343 -27.04 -16.07 16.07
N PHE A 344 -26.24 -15.04 16.28
CA PHE A 344 -24.82 -15.16 16.59
C PHE A 344 -24.62 -15.79 17.98
N THR A 345 -24.20 -17.05 18.01
CA THR A 345 -23.87 -17.81 19.23
C THR A 345 -22.71 -18.74 18.92
N GLU A 346 -21.90 -19.09 19.91
CA GLU A 346 -20.77 -20.01 19.78
C GLU A 346 -21.15 -21.33 19.06
N ASP A 347 -22.29 -21.93 19.42
CA ASP A 347 -22.75 -23.18 18.79
C ASP A 347 -23.04 -23.03 17.29
N ASN A 348 -23.81 -22.01 16.91
CA ASN A 348 -24.11 -21.72 15.50
C ASN A 348 -22.84 -21.35 14.71
N VAL A 349 -21.87 -20.68 15.33
CA VAL A 349 -20.58 -20.38 14.70
C VAL A 349 -19.82 -21.67 14.43
N ASN A 350 -19.67 -22.52 15.44
CA ASN A 350 -18.98 -23.81 15.31
C ASN A 350 -19.66 -24.74 14.29
N GLU A 351 -20.99 -24.83 14.32
CA GLU A 351 -21.78 -25.63 13.36
C GLU A 351 -21.53 -25.17 11.93
N ARG A 352 -21.57 -23.86 11.70
CA ARG A 352 -21.44 -23.31 10.37
C ARG A 352 -20.02 -23.43 9.82
N ILE A 353 -18.99 -23.22 10.64
CA ILE A 353 -17.59 -23.46 10.28
C ILE A 353 -17.42 -24.92 9.83
N ASN A 354 -17.87 -25.87 10.66
CA ASN A 354 -17.78 -27.30 10.35
C ASN A 354 -18.52 -27.66 9.05
N ALA A 355 -19.74 -27.15 8.86
CA ALA A 355 -20.54 -27.44 7.67
C ALA A 355 -19.86 -26.95 6.38
N ILE A 356 -19.33 -25.72 6.37
CA ILE A 356 -18.67 -25.15 5.19
C ILE A 356 -17.33 -25.82 4.94
N ALA A 357 -16.52 -26.01 5.98
CA ALA A 357 -15.21 -26.66 5.84
C ALA A 357 -15.36 -28.09 5.33
N THR A 358 -16.25 -28.89 5.93
CA THR A 358 -16.52 -30.27 5.50
C THR A 358 -17.01 -30.33 4.04
N ALA A 359 -17.89 -29.41 3.63
CA ALA A 359 -18.39 -29.37 2.26
C ALA A 359 -17.28 -29.04 1.24
N LEU A 360 -16.40 -28.09 1.57
CA LEU A 360 -15.26 -27.74 0.71
C LEU A 360 -14.21 -28.85 0.67
N GLU A 361 -13.90 -29.46 1.81
CA GLU A 361 -12.98 -30.60 1.91
C GLU A 361 -13.46 -31.79 1.09
N GLY A 362 -14.78 -32.04 1.06
CA GLY A 362 -15.40 -33.07 0.19
C GLY A 362 -15.15 -32.84 -1.31
N GLU A 363 -14.93 -31.58 -1.71
CA GLU A 363 -14.59 -31.18 -3.08
C GLU A 363 -13.06 -30.97 -3.27
N GLY A 364 -12.25 -31.30 -2.26
CA GLY A 364 -10.79 -31.12 -2.29
C GLY A 364 -10.33 -29.65 -2.17
N VAL A 365 -11.18 -28.77 -1.65
CA VAL A 365 -10.89 -27.35 -1.43
C VAL A 365 -10.69 -27.09 0.07
N HIS A 366 -9.60 -26.42 0.45
CA HIS A 366 -9.34 -26.05 1.84
C HIS A 366 -9.83 -24.62 2.13
N LEU A 367 -10.55 -24.45 3.24
CA LEU A 367 -10.95 -23.14 3.76
C LEU A 367 -9.80 -22.55 4.58
N ASP A 368 -9.27 -21.39 4.19
CA ASP A 368 -8.14 -20.77 4.91
C ASP A 368 -8.57 -20.08 6.21
N GLY A 369 -9.78 -19.50 6.22
CA GLY A 369 -10.26 -18.79 7.39
C GLY A 369 -11.76 -18.54 7.46
N VAL A 370 -12.18 -18.09 8.62
CA VAL A 370 -13.53 -17.59 8.89
C VAL A 370 -13.45 -16.18 9.46
N LEU A 371 -14.32 -15.29 8.97
CA LEU A 371 -14.47 -13.92 9.41
C LEU A 371 -15.81 -13.80 10.17
N LEU A 372 -15.72 -13.66 11.49
CA LEU A 372 -16.86 -13.36 12.36
C LEU A 372 -17.26 -11.90 12.19
N ASP A 373 -18.38 -11.66 11.51
CA ASP A 373 -18.97 -10.33 11.34
C ASP A 373 -19.74 -9.88 12.60
N ASP A 374 -20.59 -8.86 12.50
CA ASP A 374 -21.30 -8.26 13.63
C ASP A 374 -22.10 -9.28 14.47
N GLY A 375 -21.75 -9.34 15.76
CA GLY A 375 -22.35 -10.27 16.72
C GLY A 375 -21.36 -10.87 17.72
N TRP A 376 -20.07 -10.88 17.38
CA TRP A 376 -19.01 -11.39 18.26
C TRP A 376 -18.76 -10.50 19.48
N ASP A 377 -18.95 -9.18 19.37
CA ASP A 377 -18.72 -8.21 20.44
C ASP A 377 -20.02 -7.63 21.03
N ASP A 378 -19.92 -7.13 22.26
CA ASP A 378 -20.99 -6.43 22.96
C ASP A 378 -20.95 -4.94 22.61
N TRP A 379 -22.01 -4.45 21.96
CA TRP A 379 -22.15 -3.05 21.56
C TRP A 379 -22.15 -2.07 22.75
N ASP A 380 -22.36 -2.52 23.99
CA ASP A 380 -22.22 -1.70 25.20
C ASP A 380 -20.79 -1.69 25.77
N THR A 381 -19.80 -2.10 24.98
CA THR A 381 -18.37 -2.09 25.33
C THR A 381 -17.54 -1.52 24.17
N LEU A 382 -16.22 -1.33 24.38
CA LEU A 382 -15.28 -0.94 23.32
C LEU A 382 -14.59 -2.18 22.72
N TRP A 383 -15.35 -3.08 22.09
CA TRP A 383 -14.88 -4.36 21.50
C TRP A 383 -14.70 -5.54 22.48
N GLY A 384 -15.43 -5.55 23.59
CA GLY A 384 -15.48 -6.72 24.49
C GLY A 384 -16.31 -7.84 23.88
N VAL A 385 -15.85 -9.09 24.00
CA VAL A 385 -16.58 -10.26 23.50
C VAL A 385 -17.97 -10.35 24.14
N ASN A 386 -18.98 -10.62 23.31
CA ASN A 386 -20.36 -10.77 23.73
C ASN A 386 -20.54 -12.04 24.56
N LYS A 387 -20.50 -11.92 25.89
CA LYS A 387 -20.63 -13.05 26.82
C LYS A 387 -21.95 -13.83 26.71
N LYS A 388 -22.99 -13.23 26.10
CA LYS A 388 -24.25 -13.94 25.84
C LYS A 388 -24.15 -14.86 24.62
N ALA A 389 -23.28 -14.53 23.67
CA ALA A 389 -23.00 -15.34 22.50
C ALA A 389 -21.84 -16.33 22.75
N PHE A 390 -20.86 -15.92 23.55
CA PHE A 390 -19.63 -16.66 23.89
C PHE A 390 -19.47 -16.73 25.41
N PRO A 391 -20.01 -17.76 26.07
CA PRO A 391 -20.06 -17.83 27.54
C PRO A 391 -18.68 -17.81 28.23
N SER A 392 -17.61 -18.25 27.57
CA SER A 392 -16.23 -18.16 28.09
C SER A 392 -15.77 -16.70 28.25
N GLY A 393 -16.36 -15.78 27.48
CA GLY A 393 -15.93 -14.38 27.40
C GLY A 393 -14.73 -14.15 26.49
N ASP A 394 -14.35 -15.15 25.68
CA ASP A 394 -13.31 -15.07 24.66
C ASP A 394 -13.72 -15.87 23.40
N LEU A 395 -12.90 -15.83 22.36
CA LEU A 395 -13.11 -16.56 21.10
C LEU A 395 -12.16 -17.77 20.94
N SER A 396 -11.39 -18.10 21.98
CA SER A 396 -10.30 -19.07 21.92
C SER A 396 -10.81 -20.49 21.63
N ALA A 397 -11.97 -20.86 22.20
CA ALA A 397 -12.58 -22.16 21.98
C ALA A 397 -12.96 -22.37 20.51
N VAL A 398 -13.57 -21.37 19.87
CA VAL A 398 -13.93 -21.39 18.45
C VAL A 398 -12.68 -21.45 17.57
N ALA A 399 -11.69 -20.61 17.86
CA ALA A 399 -10.43 -20.58 17.10
C ALA A 399 -9.71 -21.92 17.17
N LYS A 400 -9.59 -22.49 18.37
CA LYS A 400 -8.95 -23.79 18.61
C LYS A 400 -9.69 -24.90 17.87
N LYS A 401 -11.02 -24.96 17.99
CA LYS A 401 -11.83 -25.98 17.32
C LYS A 401 -11.68 -25.92 15.80
N ALA A 402 -11.81 -24.74 15.20
CA ALA A 402 -11.64 -24.54 13.76
C ALA A 402 -10.24 -24.94 13.26
N GLN A 403 -9.21 -24.62 14.04
CA GLN A 403 -7.82 -24.97 13.74
C GLN A 403 -7.54 -26.48 13.89
N GLU A 404 -8.09 -27.14 14.91
CA GLU A 404 -7.86 -28.56 15.19
C GLU A 404 -8.66 -29.48 14.25
N GLU A 405 -9.91 -29.12 13.92
CA GLU A 405 -10.78 -29.95 13.09
C GLU A 405 -10.53 -29.76 11.59
N HIS A 406 -10.25 -28.53 11.17
CA HIS A 406 -10.21 -28.16 9.74
C HIS A 406 -8.98 -27.36 9.31
N ASN A 407 -8.03 -27.07 10.21
CA ASN A 407 -6.91 -26.15 9.95
C ASN A 407 -7.35 -24.74 9.45
N VAL A 408 -8.50 -24.27 9.95
CA VAL A 408 -9.10 -22.97 9.59
C VAL A 408 -8.71 -21.89 10.61
N LYS A 409 -8.31 -20.69 10.16
CA LYS A 409 -8.00 -19.56 11.06
C LYS A 409 -9.21 -18.67 11.35
N LEU A 410 -9.29 -18.14 12.56
CA LEU A 410 -10.34 -17.21 12.98
C LEU A 410 -9.92 -15.75 12.76
N GLY A 411 -10.83 -14.95 12.20
CA GLY A 411 -10.76 -13.50 12.14
C GLY A 411 -12.08 -12.87 12.60
N VAL A 412 -12.03 -11.60 13.01
CA VAL A 412 -13.21 -10.82 13.42
C VAL A 412 -13.31 -9.53 12.64
N TRP A 413 -14.53 -9.10 12.34
CA TRP A 413 -14.79 -7.78 11.81
C TRP A 413 -14.76 -6.76 12.94
N MET A 414 -14.07 -5.64 12.74
CA MET A 414 -14.05 -4.52 13.67
C MET A 414 -14.08 -3.22 12.86
N SER A 415 -14.87 -2.25 13.32
CA SER A 415 -14.87 -0.91 12.73
C SER A 415 -14.20 0.08 13.68
N PRO A 416 -12.98 0.56 13.40
CA PRO A 416 -12.30 1.52 14.26
C PRO A 416 -13.11 2.80 14.58
N PHE A 417 -14.12 3.10 13.76
CA PHE A 417 -15.00 4.25 13.92
C PHE A 417 -16.20 4.00 14.85
N GLY A 418 -16.39 2.77 15.35
CA GLY A 418 -17.46 2.37 16.27
C GLY A 418 -18.54 1.49 15.64
N GLY A 419 -18.46 1.22 14.33
CA GLY A 419 -19.43 0.42 13.59
C GLY A 419 -20.54 1.26 12.97
N TYR A 420 -21.71 0.65 12.76
CA TYR A 420 -22.83 1.26 12.05
C TYR A 420 -24.10 1.28 12.90
N GLN A 421 -24.99 2.22 12.59
CA GLN A 421 -26.35 2.30 13.16
C GLN A 421 -26.36 2.18 14.70
N GLU A 422 -27.17 1.28 15.24
CA GLU A 422 -27.34 1.09 16.69
C GLU A 422 -26.08 0.61 17.39
N ALA A 423 -25.29 -0.24 16.73
CA ALA A 423 -24.01 -0.70 17.24
C ALA A 423 -23.04 0.49 17.42
N SER A 424 -22.97 1.38 16.43
CA SER A 424 -22.22 2.64 16.53
C SER A 424 -22.69 3.51 17.69
N ARG A 425 -24.01 3.74 17.76
CA ARG A 425 -24.60 4.59 18.79
C ARG A 425 -24.25 4.12 20.21
N ARG A 426 -24.41 2.81 20.49
CA ARG A 426 -24.13 2.23 21.81
C ARG A 426 -22.65 2.25 22.14
N ARG A 427 -21.78 1.86 21.20
CA ARG A 427 -20.33 1.90 21.41
C ARG A 427 -19.83 3.32 21.67
N LEU A 428 -20.32 4.33 20.94
CA LEU A 428 -19.96 5.72 21.18
C LEU A 428 -20.41 6.25 22.54
N ILE A 429 -21.64 5.91 22.97
CA ILE A 429 -22.12 6.29 24.31
C ILE A 429 -21.22 5.67 25.40
N HIS A 430 -20.84 4.40 25.25
CA HIS A 430 -19.93 3.75 26.17
C HIS A 430 -18.53 4.39 26.14
N GLY A 431 -17.97 4.57 24.95
CA GLY A 431 -16.65 5.16 24.77
C GLY A 431 -16.56 6.59 25.31
N MET A 432 -17.58 7.43 25.11
CA MET A 432 -17.63 8.77 25.71
C MET A 432 -17.59 8.72 27.24
N LYS A 433 -18.30 7.77 27.88
CA LYS A 433 -18.23 7.58 29.35
C LYS A 433 -16.83 7.17 29.81
N MET A 434 -16.13 6.41 28.98
CA MET A 434 -14.73 6.08 29.21
C MET A 434 -13.77 7.23 28.84
N GLY A 435 -14.24 8.34 28.28
CA GLY A 435 -13.40 9.48 27.90
C GLY A 435 -12.66 9.31 26.57
N TYR A 436 -13.15 8.46 25.65
CA TYR A 436 -12.67 8.42 24.27
C TYR A 436 -13.15 9.64 23.50
N GLU A 437 -12.26 10.18 22.66
CA GLU A 437 -12.58 11.28 21.76
C GLU A 437 -13.49 10.80 20.62
N VAL A 438 -14.54 11.58 20.35
CA VAL A 438 -15.52 11.31 19.31
C VAL A 438 -15.69 12.51 18.39
N ASP A 439 -15.84 12.25 17.10
CA ASP A 439 -16.29 13.21 16.11
C ASP A 439 -17.82 13.22 16.13
N MET A 440 -18.40 14.26 16.73
CA MET A 440 -19.85 14.36 16.88
C MET A 440 -20.58 14.66 15.56
N GLU A 441 -19.90 15.26 14.59
CA GLU A 441 -20.46 15.53 13.26
C GLU A 441 -20.57 14.24 12.46
N ARG A 442 -19.47 13.47 12.42
CA ARG A 442 -19.43 12.17 11.74
C ARG A 442 -20.09 11.04 12.54
N ARG A 443 -20.30 11.26 13.84
CA ARG A 443 -20.76 10.25 14.81
C ARG A 443 -19.85 9.01 14.77
N THR A 444 -18.55 9.24 14.97
CA THR A 444 -17.53 8.18 14.99
C THR A 444 -16.51 8.41 16.10
N PHE A 445 -15.75 7.38 16.47
CA PHE A 445 -14.53 7.59 17.25
C PHE A 445 -13.52 8.44 16.47
N THR A 446 -12.76 9.27 17.17
CA THR A 446 -11.62 9.98 16.59
C THR A 446 -10.39 9.09 16.67
N LEU A 447 -9.95 8.51 15.55
CA LEU A 447 -8.75 7.65 15.52
C LEU A 447 -7.46 8.39 15.90
N ALA A 448 -7.43 9.72 15.69
CA ALA A 448 -6.35 10.59 16.14
C ALA A 448 -6.50 11.06 17.61
N GLY A 449 -7.56 10.62 18.30
CA GLY A 449 -7.78 10.91 19.71
C GLY A 449 -6.65 10.34 20.55
N LYS A 450 -6.15 11.10 21.52
CA LYS A 450 -5.01 10.72 22.38
C LYS A 450 -5.32 9.46 23.17
N LYS A 451 -6.58 9.21 23.52
CA LYS A 451 -6.97 7.98 24.20
C LYS A 451 -7.11 6.82 23.23
N TYR A 452 -7.77 7.03 22.09
CA TYR A 452 -7.96 5.98 21.08
C TYR A 452 -6.63 5.50 20.48
N SER A 453 -5.70 6.41 20.21
CA SER A 453 -4.38 6.11 19.61
C SER A 453 -3.50 5.22 20.50
N LYS A 454 -3.74 5.20 21.81
CA LYS A 454 -3.06 4.31 22.77
C LYS A 454 -3.62 2.89 22.79
N VAL A 455 -4.86 2.70 22.34
CA VAL A 455 -5.45 1.36 22.17
C VAL A 455 -4.93 0.72 20.89
N SER A 456 -4.68 1.51 19.84
CA SER A 456 -4.14 1.03 18.57
C SER A 456 -2.66 0.64 18.60
N SER A 457 -1.93 0.84 19.71
CA SER A 457 -0.59 0.27 19.91
C SER A 457 -0.61 -1.18 20.42
N TRP A 458 -1.75 -1.86 20.29
CA TRP A 458 -1.95 -3.31 20.50
C TRP A 458 -1.51 -3.84 21.88
N GLU A 459 -2.23 -3.43 22.93
CA GLU A 459 -2.57 -4.32 24.04
C GLU A 459 -3.91 -5.01 23.73
N ALA A 460 -3.96 -5.74 22.61
CA ALA A 460 -4.96 -6.78 22.46
C ALA A 460 -4.55 -7.88 23.45
N ALA A 461 -5.08 -7.77 24.66
CA ALA A 461 -5.07 -8.86 25.62
C ALA A 461 -5.54 -10.13 24.90
N SER A 462 -4.60 -11.06 24.71
CA SER A 462 -4.83 -12.50 24.52
C SER A 462 -6.15 -12.86 23.82
N ILE A 463 -6.12 -12.95 22.50
CA ILE A 463 -7.00 -13.85 21.73
C ILE A 463 -6.34 -15.22 21.70
#